data_AF-A0AAF0P5C5-F1
#
_entry.id   AF-A0AAF0P5C5-F1
#
_cell.length_a   1.000
_cell.length_b   1.000
_cell.length_c   1.000
_cell.angle_alpha   90.00
_cell.angle_beta   90.00
_cell.angle_gamma   90.00
#
_symmetry.space_group_name_H-M   'P 1'
#
loop_
_entity.id
_entity.type
_entity.pdbx_description
1 polymer ?
#
loop_
_entity_poly.entity_id
_entity_poly.type
_entity_poly.pdbx_seq_one_letter_code
_entity_poly.pdbx_strand_id
1 'polypeptide(L)'
;MRSGRARIDAAVVQGFYDRMRAVAPAAYGAIERDRAGDPERAFTDTACGRLVASLDPAGLRALGMWAHHWCMRFYDDDTRVGVRLVRQLAARPGLGWTADEVRWLLDRSYAAGPAAAHRFTLPLAAAAELPPGALPEGVAIDTLPADWRRLRAG
;
A
#
# COMPACT_ATOMS: atom_id res chain seq x y z
N MET A 1 -24.45 10.01 -16.04
CA MET A 1 -24.34 10.60 -14.68
C MET A 1 -22.99 10.19 -14.10
N ARG A 2 -22.07 11.15 -13.87
CA ARG A 2 -20.79 10.89 -13.19
C ARG A 2 -21.03 10.98 -11.69
N SER A 3 -21.15 9.84 -11.02
CA SER A 3 -21.32 9.73 -9.58
C SER A 3 -20.16 10.45 -8.88
N GLY A 4 -20.48 11.41 -8.02
CA GLY A 4 -19.51 12.25 -7.33
C GLY A 4 -18.55 11.42 -6.50
N ARG A 5 -17.33 11.20 -7.00
CA ARG A 5 -16.20 10.77 -6.19
C ARG A 5 -15.98 11.91 -5.19
N ALA A 6 -16.47 11.77 -3.96
CA ALA A 6 -16.14 12.70 -2.90
C ALA A 6 -14.62 12.80 -2.89
N ARG A 7 -14.08 13.98 -3.21
CA ARG A 7 -12.63 14.18 -3.28
C ARG A 7 -12.12 14.24 -1.84
N ILE A 8 -11.03 13.55 -1.53
CA ILE A 8 -10.36 13.70 -0.23
C ILE A 8 -9.93 15.16 -0.09
N ASP A 9 -10.17 15.76 1.08
CA ASP A 9 -9.73 17.11 1.38
C ASP A 9 -8.20 17.24 1.19
N ALA A 10 -7.76 18.36 0.61
CA ALA A 10 -6.36 18.59 0.32
C ALA A 10 -5.48 18.64 1.59
N ALA A 11 -5.99 19.18 2.70
CA ALA A 11 -5.29 19.20 3.97
C ALA A 11 -5.10 17.79 4.56
N VAL A 12 -6.11 16.93 4.40
CA VAL A 12 -6.02 15.51 4.79
C VAL A 12 -4.95 14.80 3.97
N VAL A 13 -4.95 15.01 2.65
CA VAL A 13 -3.92 14.45 1.75
C VAL A 13 -2.52 14.98 2.10
N GLN A 14 -2.39 16.25 2.47
CA GLN A 14 -1.10 16.80 2.92
C GLN A 14 -0.60 16.10 4.18
N GLY A 15 -1.47 15.87 5.18
CA GLY A 15 -1.13 15.10 6.37
C GLY A 15 -0.70 13.66 6.08
N PHE A 16 -1.15 13.08 4.96
CA PHE A 16 -0.66 11.77 4.50
C PHE A 16 0.79 11.87 4.02
N TYR A 17 1.09 12.86 3.19
CA TYR A 17 2.45 13.11 2.72
C TYR A 17 3.43 13.44 3.85
N ASP A 18 3.00 14.20 4.85
CA ASP A 18 3.84 14.56 5.99
C ASP A 18 4.24 13.32 6.80
N ARG A 19 3.29 12.40 7.05
CA ARG A 19 3.57 11.13 7.72
C ARG A 19 4.48 10.22 6.89
N MET A 20 4.22 10.11 5.59
CA MET A 20 5.10 9.36 4.68
C MET A 20 6.52 9.93 4.67
N ARG A 21 6.67 11.27 4.74
CA ARG A 21 7.97 11.94 4.75
C ARG A 21 8.81 11.56 5.96
N ALA A 22 8.19 11.29 7.11
CA ALA A 22 8.91 10.87 8.31
C ALA A 22 9.62 9.52 8.15
N VAL A 23 9.02 8.58 7.40
CA VAL A 23 9.60 7.24 7.18
C VAL A 23 10.41 7.14 5.89
N ALA A 24 10.22 8.06 4.94
CA ALA A 24 10.78 7.99 3.60
C ALA A 24 12.30 7.79 3.56
N PRO A 25 13.15 8.49 4.34
CA PRO A 25 14.60 8.32 4.28
C PRO A 25 15.04 6.91 4.70
N ALA A 26 14.48 6.41 5.80
CA ALA A 26 14.79 5.08 6.33
C ALA A 26 14.28 3.98 5.39
N ALA A 27 13.08 4.15 4.85
CA ALA A 27 12.48 3.21 3.91
C ALA A 27 13.26 3.14 2.59
N TYR A 28 13.64 4.29 2.01
CA TYR A 28 14.46 4.34 0.82
C TYR A 28 15.83 3.69 1.04
N GLY A 29 16.53 4.04 2.13
CA GLY A 29 17.81 3.42 2.46
C GLY A 29 17.73 1.92 2.76
N ALA A 30 16.59 1.43 3.24
CA ALA A 30 16.35 -0.01 3.38
C ALA A 30 16.12 -0.70 2.02
N ILE A 31 15.34 -0.08 1.13
CA ILE A 31 15.11 -0.59 -0.23
C ILE A 31 16.42 -0.69 -1.02
N GLU A 32 17.26 0.35 -1.01
CA GLU A 32 18.52 0.33 -1.75
C GLU A 32 19.48 -0.77 -1.26
N ARG A 33 19.57 -0.97 0.06
CA ARG A 33 20.38 -2.06 0.64
C ARG A 33 19.85 -3.44 0.27
N ASP A 34 18.54 -3.61 0.27
CA ASP A 34 17.92 -4.88 -0.10
C ASP A 34 18.00 -5.13 -1.61
N ARG A 35 17.95 -4.08 -2.44
CA ARG A 35 18.13 -4.18 -3.90
C ARG A 35 19.54 -4.67 -4.26
N ALA A 36 20.55 -4.20 -3.54
CA ALA A 36 21.95 -4.63 -3.71
C ALA A 36 22.26 -5.97 -3.01
N GLY A 37 21.32 -6.51 -2.24
CA GLY A 37 21.48 -7.72 -1.44
C GLY A 37 21.07 -8.99 -2.18
N ASP A 38 21.13 -10.10 -1.43
CA ASP A 38 20.66 -11.41 -1.88
C ASP A 38 19.11 -11.44 -1.92
N PRO A 39 18.48 -11.66 -3.09
CA PRO A 39 17.03 -11.70 -3.21
C PRO A 39 16.38 -12.88 -2.45
N GLU A 40 17.10 -13.98 -2.26
CA GLU A 40 16.60 -15.19 -1.58
C GLU A 40 16.66 -15.10 -0.06
N ARG A 41 17.30 -14.06 0.47
CA ARG A 41 17.39 -13.82 1.91
C ARG A 41 15.99 -13.75 2.54
N ALA A 42 15.82 -14.39 3.70
CA ALA A 42 14.58 -14.31 4.48
C ALA A 42 14.23 -12.85 4.81
N PHE A 43 12.94 -12.50 4.74
CA PHE A 43 12.50 -11.09 4.82
C PHE A 43 12.90 -10.44 6.14
N THR A 44 12.80 -11.20 7.25
CA THR A 44 13.19 -10.75 8.60
C THR A 44 14.65 -10.31 8.69
N ASP A 45 15.50 -10.86 7.82
CA ASP A 45 16.94 -10.62 7.83
C ASP A 45 17.35 -9.52 6.83
N THR A 46 16.39 -8.95 6.10
CA THR A 46 16.64 -7.83 5.19
C THR A 46 16.60 -6.49 5.94
N ALA A 47 17.10 -5.43 5.32
CA ALA A 47 17.00 -4.09 5.87
C ALA A 47 15.54 -3.63 6.01
N CYS A 48 14.68 -3.96 5.03
CA CYS A 48 13.25 -3.69 5.12
C CYS A 48 12.61 -4.47 6.28
N GLY A 49 12.96 -5.75 6.47
CA GLY A 49 12.45 -6.54 7.60
C GLY A 49 12.82 -5.96 8.95
N ARG A 50 14.07 -5.56 9.13
CA ARG A 50 14.52 -4.87 10.36
C ARG A 50 13.81 -3.54 10.58
N LEU A 51 13.59 -2.76 9.52
CA LEU A 51 12.83 -1.52 9.61
C LEU A 51 11.39 -1.78 10.09
N VAL A 52 10.71 -2.76 9.50
CA VAL A 52 9.36 -3.18 9.92
C VAL A 52 9.34 -3.60 11.39
N ALA A 53 10.33 -4.36 11.85
CA ALA A 53 10.42 -4.78 13.26
C ALA A 53 10.63 -3.60 14.24
N SER A 54 11.19 -2.48 13.77
CA SER A 54 11.52 -1.33 14.62
C SER A 54 10.40 -0.28 14.74
N LEU A 55 9.40 -0.31 13.85
CA LEU A 55 8.34 0.69 13.80
C LEU A 55 7.14 0.30 14.67
N ASP A 56 6.53 1.31 15.29
CA ASP A 56 5.23 1.19 15.95
C ASP A 56 4.10 1.07 14.91
N PRO A 57 2.83 0.80 15.33
CA PRO A 57 1.73 0.65 14.39
C PRO A 57 1.49 1.88 13.48
N ALA A 58 1.68 3.10 14.00
CA ALA A 58 1.50 4.31 13.21
C ALA A 58 2.60 4.46 12.14
N GLY A 59 3.84 4.15 12.49
CA GLY A 59 4.98 4.09 11.59
C GLY A 59 4.82 3.00 10.52
N LEU A 60 4.27 1.84 10.86
CA LEU A 60 3.96 0.78 9.90
C LEU A 60 2.88 1.20 8.89
N ARG A 61 1.84 1.91 9.33
CA ARG A 61 0.87 2.51 8.39
C ARG A 61 1.54 3.50 7.46
N ALA A 62 2.32 4.45 8.00
CA ALA A 62 3.03 5.43 7.20
C ALA A 62 3.98 4.77 6.19
N LEU A 63 4.69 3.71 6.61
CA LEU A 63 5.56 2.91 5.75
C LEU A 63 4.77 2.20 4.64
N GLY A 64 3.60 1.64 4.94
CA GLY A 64 2.72 1.03 3.95
C GLY A 64 2.24 2.03 2.89
N MET A 65 1.82 3.22 3.33
CA MET A 65 1.42 4.30 2.42
C MET A 65 2.58 4.72 1.52
N TRP A 66 3.76 4.91 2.11
CA TRP A 66 4.95 5.31 1.38
C TRP A 66 5.39 4.24 0.36
N ALA A 67 5.45 2.97 0.78
CA ALA A 67 5.87 1.86 -0.09
C ALA A 67 4.89 1.68 -1.26
N HIS A 68 3.58 1.76 -1.00
CA HIS A 68 2.57 1.75 -2.05
C HIS A 68 2.74 2.91 -3.02
N HIS A 69 2.87 4.14 -2.51
CA HIS A 69 3.06 5.33 -3.33
C HIS A 69 4.34 5.26 -4.18
N TRP A 70 5.44 4.78 -3.59
CA TRP A 70 6.72 4.60 -4.26
C TRP A 70 6.60 3.59 -5.41
N CYS A 71 6.02 2.41 -5.16
CA CYS A 71 5.78 1.42 -6.21
C CYS A 71 4.92 1.98 -7.34
N MET A 72 3.93 2.84 -7.05
CA MET A 72 3.11 3.46 -8.10
C MET A 72 3.88 4.40 -9.03
N ARG A 73 4.98 4.99 -8.53
CA ARG A 73 5.73 6.03 -9.24
C ARG A 73 6.92 5.48 -10.03
N PHE A 74 7.49 4.36 -9.60
CA PHE A 74 8.74 3.82 -10.14
C PHE A 74 8.56 2.44 -10.78
N TYR A 75 7.40 2.15 -11.37
CA TYR A 75 7.09 0.81 -11.92
C TYR A 75 8.08 0.29 -12.96
N ASP A 76 8.75 1.19 -13.69
CA ASP A 76 9.75 0.83 -14.71
C ASP A 76 11.16 0.59 -14.11
N ASP A 77 11.36 0.88 -12.81
CA ASP A 77 12.55 0.50 -12.06
C ASP A 77 12.36 -0.88 -11.40
N ASP A 78 13.45 -1.51 -10.93
CA ASP A 78 13.38 -2.76 -10.15
C ASP A 78 12.61 -2.56 -8.83
N THR A 79 11.28 -2.73 -8.89
CA THR A 79 10.33 -2.57 -7.79
C THR A 79 10.13 -3.83 -6.96
N ARG A 80 10.87 -4.93 -7.23
CA ARG A 80 10.68 -6.23 -6.56
C ARG A 80 10.74 -6.12 -5.03
N VAL A 81 11.66 -5.30 -4.52
CA VAL A 81 11.83 -5.06 -3.08
C VAL A 81 10.64 -4.31 -2.50
N GLY A 82 10.17 -3.26 -3.20
CA GLY A 82 8.97 -2.52 -2.80
C GLY A 82 7.71 -3.39 -2.81
N VAL A 83 7.53 -4.22 -3.83
CA VAL A 83 6.43 -5.19 -3.90
C VAL A 83 6.50 -6.21 -2.75
N ARG A 84 7.69 -6.70 -2.43
CA ARG A 84 7.90 -7.61 -1.29
C ARG A 84 7.51 -6.92 0.03
N LEU A 85 7.95 -5.68 0.26
CA LEU A 85 7.59 -4.90 1.44
C LEU A 85 6.07 -4.66 1.53
N VAL A 86 5.43 -4.29 0.43
CA VAL A 86 3.97 -4.11 0.34
C VAL A 86 3.22 -5.39 0.74
N ARG A 87 3.64 -6.56 0.23
CA ARG A 87 3.05 -7.85 0.59
C ARG A 87 3.20 -8.17 2.08
N GLN A 88 4.38 -7.89 2.64
CA GLN A 88 4.65 -8.13 4.05
C GLN A 88 3.81 -7.24 4.97
N LEU A 89 3.59 -5.98 4.59
CA LEU A 89 2.71 -5.06 5.33
C LEU A 89 1.24 -5.43 5.18
N ALA A 90 0.80 -5.83 3.99
CA ALA A 90 -0.57 -6.26 3.72
C ALA A 90 -0.98 -7.54 4.49
N ALA A 91 -0.02 -8.37 4.89
CA ALA A 91 -0.27 -9.57 5.68
C ALA A 91 -0.40 -9.29 7.20
N ARG A 92 -0.21 -8.05 7.66
CA ARG A 92 -0.24 -7.70 9.09
C ARG A 92 -1.62 -7.19 9.49
N PRO A 93 -2.31 -7.83 10.44
CA PRO A 93 -3.55 -7.31 10.97
C PRO A 93 -3.30 -6.19 12.00
N GLY A 94 -4.30 -5.35 12.24
CA GLY A 94 -4.34 -4.44 13.37
C GLY A 94 -3.48 -3.19 13.18
N LEU A 95 -3.23 -2.78 11.94
CA LEU A 95 -2.47 -1.55 11.66
C LEU A 95 -3.30 -0.29 11.94
N GLY A 96 -4.64 -0.42 11.98
CA GLY A 96 -5.55 0.67 12.34
C GLY A 96 -5.71 1.69 11.22
N TRP A 97 -5.88 1.22 9.99
CA TRP A 97 -6.07 2.05 8.79
C TRP A 97 -7.34 2.88 8.88
N THR A 98 -7.32 4.10 8.35
CA THR A 98 -8.52 4.94 8.24
C THR A 98 -9.18 4.79 6.87
N ALA A 99 -10.49 5.09 6.80
CA ALA A 99 -11.22 5.09 5.54
C ALA A 99 -10.61 6.04 4.49
N ASP A 100 -10.11 7.20 4.92
CA ASP A 100 -9.45 8.16 4.02
C ASP A 100 -8.11 7.66 3.50
N GLU A 101 -7.31 6.99 4.34
CA GLU A 101 -6.06 6.35 3.91
C GLU A 101 -6.34 5.26 2.88
N VAL A 102 -7.31 4.38 3.15
CA VAL A 102 -7.69 3.30 2.23
C VAL A 102 -8.24 3.84 0.92
N ARG A 103 -9.13 4.85 0.97
CA ARG A 103 -9.67 5.52 -0.23
C ARG A 103 -8.55 6.16 -1.04
N TRP A 104 -7.59 6.81 -0.39
CA TRP A 104 -6.44 7.38 -1.07
C TRP A 104 -5.61 6.30 -1.77
N LEU A 105 -5.27 5.21 -1.07
CA LEU A 105 -4.52 4.10 -1.65
C LEU A 105 -5.22 3.52 -2.88
N LEU A 106 -6.54 3.28 -2.80
CA LEU A 106 -7.36 2.79 -3.90
C LEU A 106 -7.40 3.78 -5.08
N ASP A 107 -7.60 5.07 -4.81
CA ASP A 107 -7.59 6.10 -5.85
C ASP A 107 -6.23 6.15 -6.58
N ARG A 108 -5.11 6.04 -5.85
CA ARG A 108 -3.77 5.96 -6.45
C ARG A 108 -3.61 4.70 -7.30
N SER A 109 -4.18 3.57 -6.87
CA SER A 109 -4.17 2.31 -7.61
C SER A 109 -5.01 2.35 -8.88
N TYR A 110 -6.21 2.94 -8.84
CA TYR A 110 -7.05 3.11 -10.03
C TYR A 110 -6.46 4.08 -11.04
N ALA A 111 -5.69 5.08 -10.59
CA ALA A 111 -5.00 6.00 -11.47
C ALA A 111 -3.72 5.40 -12.11
N ALA A 112 -3.22 4.27 -11.62
CA ALA A 112 -2.05 3.61 -12.17
C ALA A 112 -2.41 2.77 -13.42
N GLY A 113 -1.47 2.68 -14.36
CA GLY A 113 -1.64 1.94 -15.61
C GLY A 113 -1.83 0.42 -15.41
N PRO A 114 -2.26 -0.31 -16.44
CA PRO A 114 -2.67 -1.71 -16.35
C PRO A 114 -1.54 -2.67 -15.92
N ALA A 115 -0.26 -2.34 -16.17
CA ALA A 115 0.91 -3.17 -15.85
C ALA A 115 1.15 -3.43 -14.34
N ALA A 116 0.45 -2.69 -13.48
CA ALA A 116 0.66 -2.66 -12.05
C ALA A 116 -0.20 -3.69 -11.29
N ALA A 117 -0.07 -4.99 -11.55
CA ALA A 117 -0.99 -6.00 -10.99
C ALA A 117 -1.05 -6.01 -9.43
N HIS A 118 0.05 -5.67 -8.76
CA HIS A 118 0.14 -5.65 -7.29
C HIS A 118 -0.42 -4.38 -6.64
N ARG A 119 -0.92 -3.42 -7.42
CA ARG A 119 -1.42 -2.14 -6.92
C ARG A 119 -2.60 -2.25 -5.96
N PHE A 120 -3.33 -3.36 -5.96
CA PHE A 120 -4.46 -3.54 -5.06
C PHE A 120 -4.14 -4.38 -3.82
N THR A 121 -2.93 -4.95 -3.72
CA THR A 121 -2.56 -5.85 -2.60
C THR A 121 -2.72 -5.18 -1.24
N LEU A 122 -2.06 -4.05 -1.00
CA LEU A 122 -2.18 -3.33 0.27
C LEU A 122 -3.53 -2.62 0.44
N PRO A 123 -4.06 -1.88 -0.57
CA PRO A 123 -5.34 -1.21 -0.39
C PRO A 123 -6.50 -2.15 -0.03
N LEU A 124 -6.55 -3.34 -0.63
CA LEU A 124 -7.62 -4.32 -0.33
C LEU A 124 -7.42 -4.99 1.03
N ALA A 125 -6.18 -5.27 1.44
CA ALA A 125 -5.91 -5.77 2.78
C ALA A 125 -6.32 -4.75 3.85
N ALA A 126 -5.96 -3.48 3.65
CA ALA A 126 -6.34 -2.39 4.56
C ALA A 126 -7.87 -2.16 4.58
N ALA A 127 -8.55 -2.27 3.43
CA ALA A 127 -10.01 -2.18 3.36
C ALA A 127 -10.73 -3.28 4.15
N ALA A 128 -10.16 -4.49 4.19
CA ALA A 128 -10.73 -5.62 4.92
C ALA A 128 -10.71 -5.45 6.45
N GLU A 129 -9.88 -4.53 6.97
CA GLU A 129 -9.83 -4.19 8.40
C GLU A 129 -10.84 -3.12 8.80
N LEU A 130 -11.51 -2.46 7.84
CA LEU A 130 -12.48 -1.42 8.13
C LEU A 130 -13.85 -1.99 8.52
N PRO A 131 -14.61 -1.30 9.38
CA PRO A 131 -16.00 -1.67 9.66
C PRO A 131 -16.84 -1.70 8.36
N PRO A 132 -17.85 -2.58 8.27
CA PRO A 132 -18.80 -2.58 7.16
C PRO A 132 -19.43 -1.18 6.97
N GLY A 133 -19.47 -0.70 5.72
CA GLY A 133 -20.01 0.63 5.39
C GLY A 133 -19.05 1.81 5.62
N ALA A 134 -17.83 1.59 6.11
CA ALA A 134 -16.84 2.66 6.29
C ALA A 134 -16.31 3.23 4.96
N LEU A 135 -16.38 2.47 3.87
CA LEU A 135 -16.13 2.95 2.51
C LEU A 135 -17.47 3.14 1.79
N PRO A 136 -17.71 4.29 1.13
CA PRO A 136 -18.95 4.52 0.39
C PRO A 136 -19.11 3.52 -0.77
N GLU A 137 -20.35 3.14 -1.10
CA GLU A 137 -20.76 2.11 -2.08
C GLU A 137 -20.15 2.27 -3.50
N GLY A 138 -19.52 3.40 -3.82
CA GLY A 138 -18.77 3.62 -5.06
C GLY A 138 -17.34 3.06 -5.07
N VAL A 139 -16.82 2.59 -3.92
CA VAL A 139 -15.60 1.78 -3.82
C VAL A 139 -16.03 0.32 -3.89
N ALA A 140 -16.71 -0.05 -4.97
CA ALA A 140 -17.25 -1.39 -5.12
C ALA A 140 -16.08 -2.38 -5.25
N ILE A 141 -15.78 -3.06 -4.15
CA ILE A 141 -15.10 -4.36 -4.14
C ILE A 141 -15.85 -5.34 -5.09
N ASP A 142 -17.12 -5.07 -5.39
CA ASP A 142 -17.94 -5.75 -6.40
C ASP A 142 -17.73 -5.32 -7.86
N THR A 143 -16.90 -4.30 -8.12
CA THR A 143 -16.41 -3.94 -9.47
C THR A 143 -14.97 -4.38 -9.72
N LEU A 144 -14.45 -5.30 -8.88
CA LEU A 144 -13.34 -6.13 -9.33
C LEU A 144 -13.83 -6.90 -10.56
N PRO A 145 -13.16 -6.78 -11.72
CA PRO A 145 -13.60 -7.51 -12.90
C PRO A 145 -13.64 -9.02 -12.57
N ALA A 146 -14.58 -9.73 -13.19
CA ALA A 146 -14.96 -11.09 -12.80
C ALA A 146 -13.80 -12.11 -12.89
N ASP A 147 -12.69 -11.73 -13.53
CA ASP A 147 -11.42 -12.44 -13.59
C ASP A 147 -10.72 -12.58 -12.22
N TRP A 148 -10.98 -11.71 -11.25
CA TRP A 148 -10.30 -11.73 -9.95
C TRP A 148 -10.89 -12.71 -8.92
N ARG A 149 -12.17 -13.09 -9.03
CA ARG A 149 -12.75 -14.15 -8.16
C ARG A 149 -12.09 -15.52 -8.40
N ARG A 150 -11.52 -15.75 -9.58
CA ARG A 150 -10.85 -17.02 -9.93
C ARG A 150 -9.48 -17.18 -9.28
N LEU A 151 -8.78 -16.08 -8.97
CA LEU A 151 -7.44 -16.11 -8.38
C LEU A 151 -7.44 -16.35 -6.85
N ARG A 152 -8.61 -16.39 -6.20
CA ARG A 152 -8.76 -16.81 -4.79
C ARG A 152 -9.13 -18.28 -4.60
N ALA A 153 -9.46 -18.98 -5.69
CA ALA A 153 -9.89 -20.39 -5.67
C ALA A 153 -8.81 -21.35 -6.19
N GLY A 154 -7.56 -20.89 -6.32
CA GLY A 154 -6.40 -21.68 -6.73
C GLY A 154 -5.31 -21.62 -5.68
#